data_AF-M4SX03-F1
#
_entry.id   AF-M4SX03-F1
#
_cell.length_a   1.000
_cell.length_b   1.000
_cell.length_c   1.000
_cell.angle_alpha   90.00
_cell.angle_beta   90.00
_cell.angle_gamma   90.00
#
_symmetry.space_group_name_H-M   'P 1'
#
loop_
_entity.id
_entity.type
_entity.pdbx_description
1 polymer ?
#
loop_
_entity_poly.entity_id
_entity_poly.type
_entity_poly.pdbx_seq_one_letter_code
_entity_poly.pdbx_strand_id
1 'polypeptide(L)'
;LTKQLAADVAGNKTEIEKATEDASNLLAEAVYGEGAAFKDSTDPARAITDDRKAKLFGPAPDQAKNCGTTGAGKSQNANVGITLENDIYCLCLIGKTTVKICDTTTLAAVVGTRLSTPTSSSRDRFAALIKTCVPKPRHTTTSALTALIEKFHTRLGAHFTADNTNNAIKFVLGRAAAPATGCDATNKQSCVNYKAYLGADPPQELRWVQKLQLAIQKIKTTEANREKLRDALSGLATLTETAKLTYGEGLTSAVQEPVLKVTGERNGQSKAEHAEAEGECNKKETEPECTANPKCKWDGKNETDGACKPKDGEGQTNTAAGTGDGATGAPAATGCTRHGTDKTACENDKTGDKKNCAWSKGKEDEDDKKTRRQRNYEVVVFF
;
A
#
# COMPACT_ATOMS: atom_id res chain seq x y z
N LEU A 1 16.89 -19.37 5.78
CA LEU A 1 15.58 -19.29 5.11
C LEU A 1 14.90 -17.92 5.26
N THR A 2 14.57 -17.46 6.48
CA THR A 2 13.86 -16.17 6.70
C THR A 2 14.57 -14.94 6.10
N LYS A 3 15.90 -14.84 6.24
CA LYS A 3 16.68 -13.74 5.61
C LYS A 3 16.59 -13.75 4.08
N GLN A 4 16.57 -14.93 3.46
CA GLN A 4 16.47 -15.07 2.01
C GLN A 4 15.08 -14.64 1.54
N LEU A 5 14.02 -15.14 2.17
CA LEU A 5 12.64 -14.75 1.84
C LEU A 5 12.42 -13.24 2.01
N ALA A 6 12.98 -12.64 3.05
CA ALA A 6 12.91 -11.19 3.25
C ALA A 6 13.63 -10.41 2.14
N ALA A 7 14.78 -10.89 1.68
CA ALA A 7 15.50 -10.30 0.55
C ALA A 7 14.71 -10.46 -0.76
N ASP A 8 14.11 -11.63 -1.01
CA ASP A 8 13.29 -11.90 -2.18
C ASP A 8 12.04 -11.00 -2.20
N VAL A 9 11.39 -10.79 -1.05
CA VAL A 9 10.28 -9.84 -0.92
C VAL A 9 10.71 -8.42 -1.29
N ALA A 10 11.83 -7.94 -0.73
CA ALA A 10 12.33 -6.59 -0.98
C ALA A 10 12.71 -6.39 -2.46
N GLY A 11 13.42 -7.35 -3.05
CA GLY A 11 13.84 -7.33 -4.45
C GLY A 11 12.64 -7.32 -5.41
N ASN A 12 11.74 -8.30 -5.29
CA ASN A 12 10.56 -8.40 -6.15
C ASN A 12 9.66 -7.15 -6.01
N LYS A 13 9.47 -6.65 -4.79
CA LYS A 13 8.70 -5.42 -4.54
C LYS A 13 9.30 -4.22 -5.28
N THR A 14 10.62 -4.03 -5.17
CA THR A 14 11.33 -2.92 -5.83
C THR A 14 11.17 -2.98 -7.35
N GLU A 15 11.28 -4.17 -7.94
CA GLU A 15 11.11 -4.36 -9.38
C GLU A 15 9.67 -4.07 -9.85
N ILE A 16 8.67 -4.50 -9.07
CA ILE A 16 7.24 -4.23 -9.36
C ILE A 16 6.94 -2.73 -9.25
N GLU A 17 7.45 -2.05 -8.22
CA GLU A 17 7.27 -0.61 -8.03
C GLU A 17 7.89 0.18 -9.18
N LYS A 18 9.13 -0.14 -9.57
CA LYS A 18 9.80 0.48 -10.71
C LYS A 18 9.04 0.24 -12.02
N ALA A 19 8.57 -0.99 -12.26
CA ALA A 19 7.79 -1.27 -13.46
C ALA A 19 6.46 -0.50 -13.50
N THR A 20 5.85 -0.28 -12.33
CA THR A 20 4.62 0.51 -12.19
C THR A 20 4.88 1.99 -12.46
N GLU A 21 5.99 2.54 -11.97
CA GLU A 21 6.41 3.91 -12.26
C GLU A 21 6.72 4.09 -13.76
N ASP A 22 7.51 3.20 -14.36
CA ASP A 22 7.84 3.21 -15.78
C ASP A 22 6.56 3.14 -16.64
N ALA A 23 5.62 2.25 -16.29
CA ALA A 23 4.34 2.14 -16.97
C ALA A 23 3.51 3.43 -16.83
N SER A 24 3.46 4.02 -15.64
CA SER A 24 2.75 5.28 -15.40
C SER A 24 3.35 6.44 -16.22
N ASN A 25 4.68 6.50 -16.34
CA ASN A 25 5.35 7.48 -17.19
C ASN A 25 5.06 7.24 -18.68
N LEU A 26 4.98 6.00 -19.15
CA LEU A 26 4.53 5.69 -20.51
C LEU A 26 3.08 6.15 -20.77
N LEU A 27 2.18 6.00 -19.80
CA LEU A 27 0.83 6.56 -19.90
C LEU A 27 0.86 8.10 -19.99
N ALA A 28 1.70 8.74 -19.18
CA ALA A 28 1.91 10.19 -19.25
C ALA A 28 2.46 10.63 -20.61
N GLU A 29 3.40 9.88 -21.19
CA GLU A 29 3.93 10.14 -22.53
C GLU A 29 2.91 9.93 -23.64
N ALA A 30 1.97 8.99 -23.48
CA ALA A 30 0.86 8.83 -24.41
C ALA A 30 -0.01 10.09 -24.44
N VAL A 31 -0.21 10.74 -23.29
CA VAL A 31 -1.03 11.95 -23.19
C VAL A 31 -0.27 13.20 -23.60
N TYR A 32 0.92 13.42 -23.05
CA TYR A 32 1.65 14.69 -23.10
C TYR A 32 3.01 14.63 -23.80
N GLY A 33 3.27 13.51 -24.50
CA GLY A 33 4.48 13.32 -25.27
C GLY A 33 5.70 12.91 -24.45
N GLU A 34 6.75 12.56 -25.17
CA GLU A 34 8.02 12.06 -24.64
C GLU A 34 8.60 12.93 -23.52
N GLY A 35 9.09 12.27 -22.45
CA GLY A 35 9.62 12.93 -21.26
C GLY A 35 8.53 13.52 -20.34
N ALA A 36 7.25 13.18 -20.56
CA ALA A 36 6.22 13.40 -19.55
C ALA A 36 6.37 12.40 -18.41
N ALA A 37 6.30 12.87 -17.18
CA ALA A 37 6.28 12.03 -15.99
C ALA A 37 4.90 12.07 -15.35
N PHE A 38 4.40 10.94 -14.87
CA PHE A 38 3.05 10.82 -14.32
C PHE A 38 2.78 11.81 -13.17
N LYS A 39 3.78 12.02 -12.32
CA LYS A 39 3.71 12.97 -11.20
C LYS A 39 3.39 14.40 -11.64
N ASP A 40 3.89 14.81 -12.79
CA ASP A 40 3.74 16.18 -13.32
C ASP A 40 2.48 16.31 -14.20
N SER A 41 1.98 15.19 -14.72
CA SER A 41 0.80 15.11 -15.60
C SER A 41 -0.55 15.26 -14.90
N THR A 42 -0.57 15.32 -13.56
CA THR A 42 -1.78 15.64 -12.78
C THR A 42 -2.19 17.11 -12.89
N ASP A 43 -1.27 17.98 -13.30
CA ASP A 43 -1.49 19.40 -13.56
C ASP A 43 -1.16 19.70 -15.03
N PRO A 44 -2.18 19.98 -15.88
CA PRO A 44 -1.95 20.39 -17.26
C PRO A 44 -0.98 21.58 -17.41
N ALA A 45 -0.82 22.43 -16.40
CA ALA A 45 0.14 23.54 -16.43
C ALA A 45 1.62 23.15 -16.42
N ARG A 46 1.94 21.96 -15.94
CA ARG A 46 3.30 21.43 -16.00
C ARG A 46 3.56 20.67 -17.29
N ALA A 47 2.52 20.04 -17.83
CA ALA A 47 2.65 19.18 -19.00
C ALA A 47 2.50 19.95 -20.33
N ILE A 48 1.69 21.01 -20.35
CA ILE A 48 1.39 21.82 -21.53
C ILE A 48 2.09 23.18 -21.39
N THR A 49 3.29 23.26 -21.95
CA THR A 49 4.12 24.47 -21.96
C THR A 49 4.70 24.72 -23.35
N ASP A 50 5.11 25.95 -23.63
CA ASP A 50 5.74 26.31 -24.90
C ASP A 50 7.04 25.54 -25.14
N ASP A 51 7.82 25.26 -24.08
CA ASP A 51 9.06 24.46 -24.17
C ASP A 51 8.78 23.00 -24.57
N ARG A 52 7.61 22.48 -24.19
CA ARG A 52 7.19 21.10 -24.52
C ARG A 52 6.42 20.99 -25.84
N LYS A 53 6.19 22.10 -26.57
CA LYS A 53 5.34 22.11 -27.77
C LYS A 53 5.68 21.03 -28.79
N ALA A 54 6.96 20.80 -29.06
CA ALA A 54 7.39 19.83 -30.06
C ALA A 54 7.18 18.38 -29.59
N LYS A 55 7.14 18.15 -28.27
CA LYS A 55 6.82 16.84 -27.69
C LYS A 55 5.31 16.59 -27.68
N LEU A 56 4.51 17.64 -27.48
CA LEU A 56 3.05 17.59 -27.47
C LEU A 56 2.47 17.43 -28.88
N PHE A 57 2.91 18.28 -29.81
CA PHE A 57 2.29 18.48 -31.12
C PHE A 57 3.24 18.13 -32.28
N GLY A 58 4.47 17.69 -32.01
CA GLY A 58 5.45 17.38 -33.04
C GLY A 58 6.15 18.61 -33.63
N PRO A 59 7.15 18.39 -34.51
CA PRO A 59 7.88 19.47 -35.16
C PRO A 59 6.99 20.25 -36.14
N ALA A 60 7.21 21.58 -36.19
CA ALA A 60 6.46 22.51 -37.04
C ALA A 60 4.94 22.22 -37.06
N PRO A 61 4.30 22.24 -35.88
CA PRO A 61 2.92 21.79 -35.73
C PRO A 61 1.97 22.74 -36.45
N ASP A 62 1.03 22.16 -37.18
CA ASP A 62 -0.01 22.87 -37.91
C ASP A 62 -1.25 21.98 -38.02
N GLN A 63 -2.39 22.56 -38.43
CA GLN A 63 -3.64 21.83 -38.52
C GLN A 63 -3.53 20.56 -39.38
N ALA A 64 -2.89 20.65 -40.55
CA ALA A 64 -2.81 19.55 -41.51
C ALA A 64 -1.97 18.40 -40.97
N LYS A 65 -0.78 18.69 -40.44
CA LYS A 65 0.12 17.68 -39.87
C LYS A 65 -0.41 17.01 -38.63
N ASN A 66 -1.21 17.72 -37.83
CA ASN A 66 -1.64 17.28 -36.52
C ASN A 66 -3.02 16.62 -36.52
N CYS A 67 -3.93 17.12 -37.36
CA CYS A 67 -5.30 16.60 -37.46
C CYS A 67 -5.50 15.74 -38.71
N GLY A 68 -4.66 15.91 -39.73
CA GLY A 68 -4.63 15.06 -40.90
C GLY A 68 -5.40 15.61 -42.11
N THR A 69 -4.81 15.43 -43.29
CA THR A 69 -5.40 15.73 -44.60
C THR A 69 -6.13 14.50 -45.16
N THR A 70 -6.59 14.54 -46.41
CA THR A 70 -7.21 13.38 -47.08
C THR A 70 -6.21 12.34 -47.59
N GLY A 71 -4.95 12.72 -47.74
CA GLY A 71 -3.89 11.89 -48.30
C GLY A 71 -3.26 10.94 -47.29
N ALA A 72 -2.64 9.86 -47.78
CA ALA A 72 -1.87 8.93 -46.96
C ALA A 72 -0.39 9.34 -46.77
N GLY A 73 0.04 10.46 -47.36
CA GLY A 73 1.42 10.92 -47.31
C GLY A 73 1.83 11.41 -45.92
N LYS A 74 2.84 10.77 -45.31
CA LYS A 74 3.27 11.09 -43.94
C LYS A 74 3.82 12.51 -43.78
N SER A 75 4.43 13.11 -44.79
CA SER A 75 4.99 14.47 -44.68
C SER A 75 3.92 15.52 -44.33
N GLN A 76 2.71 15.38 -44.88
CA GLN A 76 1.58 16.27 -44.63
C GLN A 76 0.79 15.91 -43.37
N ASN A 77 1.07 14.75 -42.77
CA ASN A 77 0.33 14.15 -41.66
C ASN A 77 1.27 13.77 -40.51
N ALA A 78 2.47 14.35 -40.44
CA ALA A 78 3.61 13.81 -39.70
C ALA A 78 3.42 13.76 -38.18
N ASN A 79 2.45 14.49 -37.65
CA ASN A 79 2.19 14.66 -36.22
C ASN A 79 0.85 14.02 -35.80
N VAL A 80 0.11 13.40 -36.73
CA VAL A 80 -1.17 12.76 -36.41
C VAL A 80 -0.94 11.62 -35.41
N GLY A 81 -1.73 11.58 -34.33
CA GLY A 81 -1.62 10.53 -33.32
C GLY A 81 -0.30 10.54 -32.53
N ILE A 82 0.40 11.69 -32.50
CA ILE A 82 1.65 11.82 -31.73
C ILE A 82 1.39 11.73 -30.22
N THR A 83 0.30 12.33 -29.75
CA THR A 83 -0.15 12.35 -28.35
C THR A 83 -1.68 12.40 -28.28
N LEU A 84 -2.28 12.01 -27.16
CA LEU A 84 -3.73 12.20 -26.95
C LEU A 84 -4.09 13.68 -26.79
N GLU A 85 -3.21 14.52 -26.20
CA GLU A 85 -3.39 15.97 -26.16
C GLU A 85 -3.61 16.55 -27.56
N ASN A 86 -2.72 16.21 -28.50
CA ASN A 86 -2.82 16.61 -29.89
C ASN A 86 -4.18 16.27 -30.49
N ASP A 87 -4.57 15.01 -30.33
CA ASP A 87 -5.79 14.50 -30.92
C ASP A 87 -7.03 15.15 -30.29
N ILE A 88 -7.03 15.39 -28.97
CA ILE A 88 -8.09 16.13 -28.26
C ILE A 88 -8.19 17.56 -28.75
N TYR A 89 -7.08 18.24 -29.07
CA TYR A 89 -7.14 19.58 -29.66
C TYR A 89 -7.93 19.55 -30.97
N CYS A 90 -7.54 18.66 -31.89
CA CYS A 90 -8.20 18.48 -33.19
C CYS A 90 -9.68 18.10 -33.06
N LEU A 91 -10.02 17.24 -32.10
CA LEU A 91 -11.38 16.76 -31.90
C LEU A 91 -12.29 17.77 -31.20
N CYS A 92 -11.76 18.55 -30.26
CA CYS A 92 -12.60 19.21 -29.27
C CYS A 92 -12.32 20.70 -29.05
N LEU A 93 -11.11 21.19 -29.35
CA LEU A 93 -10.68 22.54 -28.94
C LEU A 93 -10.39 23.47 -30.12
N ILE A 94 -10.08 22.96 -31.30
CA ILE A 94 -9.95 23.79 -32.50
C ILE A 94 -11.17 23.65 -33.40
N GLY A 95 -11.65 24.79 -33.91
CA GLY A 95 -12.93 24.84 -34.60
C GLY A 95 -13.47 26.26 -34.77
N LYS A 96 -14.72 26.35 -35.22
CA LYS A 96 -15.47 27.61 -35.21
C LYS A 96 -15.64 28.10 -33.77
N THR A 97 -15.23 29.34 -33.49
CA THR A 97 -15.13 29.93 -32.13
C THR A 97 -16.45 30.03 -31.36
N THR A 98 -17.59 29.87 -32.03
CA THR A 98 -18.93 29.92 -31.43
C THR A 98 -19.48 28.53 -31.09
N VAL A 99 -18.74 27.46 -31.35
CA VAL A 99 -19.20 26.07 -31.20
C VAL A 99 -18.52 25.43 -29.99
N LYS A 100 -19.28 24.65 -29.25
CA LYS A 100 -18.78 23.75 -28.19
C LYS A 100 -18.84 22.34 -28.76
N ILE A 101 -17.68 21.71 -28.96
CA ILE A 101 -17.59 20.50 -29.79
C ILE A 101 -17.81 19.23 -28.95
N CYS A 102 -17.12 19.12 -27.81
CA CYS A 102 -17.10 17.90 -27.00
C CYS A 102 -17.75 18.04 -25.62
N ASP A 103 -18.16 19.25 -25.24
CA ASP A 103 -18.84 19.52 -23.97
C ASP A 103 -19.91 20.63 -24.14
N THR A 104 -20.49 21.06 -23.03
CA THR A 104 -21.49 22.14 -23.01
C THR A 104 -20.91 23.49 -22.58
N THR A 105 -19.59 23.59 -22.34
CA THR A 105 -18.97 24.76 -21.70
C THR A 105 -17.80 25.34 -22.48
N THR A 106 -16.95 24.50 -23.04
CA THR A 106 -15.69 24.87 -23.69
C THR A 106 -15.94 25.21 -25.15
N LEU A 107 -15.85 26.51 -25.47
CA LEU A 107 -15.86 26.96 -26.86
C LEU A 107 -14.59 26.49 -27.58
N ALA A 108 -14.73 26.17 -28.86
CA ALA A 108 -13.58 25.97 -29.73
C ALA A 108 -12.84 27.30 -29.96
N ALA A 109 -11.63 27.20 -30.47
CA ALA A 109 -10.83 28.34 -30.92
C ALA A 109 -10.39 28.13 -32.38
N VAL A 110 -10.15 29.22 -33.11
CA VAL A 110 -9.44 29.10 -34.40
C VAL A 110 -8.10 28.42 -34.16
N VAL A 111 -7.67 27.57 -35.10
CA VAL A 111 -6.42 26.81 -34.94
C VAL A 111 -5.23 27.72 -34.68
N GLY A 112 -5.14 28.86 -35.40
CA GLY A 112 -4.19 29.95 -35.17
C GLY A 112 -2.83 29.46 -34.67
N THR A 113 -2.46 29.88 -33.47
CA THR A 113 -1.25 29.42 -32.79
C THR A 113 -1.50 28.35 -31.72
N ARG A 114 -2.69 27.73 -31.67
CA ARG A 114 -3.08 26.79 -30.60
C ARG A 114 -2.18 25.56 -30.50
N LEU A 115 -1.67 25.09 -31.64
CA LEU A 115 -0.75 23.95 -31.73
C LEU A 115 0.73 24.38 -31.69
N SER A 116 1.04 25.62 -32.09
CA SER A 116 2.42 26.12 -32.23
C SER A 116 2.92 26.97 -31.06
N THR A 117 2.00 27.50 -30.25
CA THR A 117 2.22 28.19 -28.98
C THR A 117 1.09 27.81 -28.03
N PRO A 118 1.19 26.68 -27.30
CA PRO A 118 0.21 26.33 -26.27
C PRO A 118 0.34 27.29 -25.07
N THR A 119 -0.14 28.52 -25.25
CA THR A 119 -0.21 29.55 -24.21
C THR A 119 -1.08 29.10 -23.04
N SER A 120 -1.02 29.83 -21.93
CA SER A 120 -1.93 29.66 -20.79
C SER A 120 -3.38 29.47 -21.22
N SER A 121 -3.87 30.30 -22.16
CA SER A 121 -5.24 30.20 -22.65
C SER A 121 -5.60 28.88 -23.36
N SER A 122 -4.65 28.25 -24.08
CA SER A 122 -4.87 26.96 -24.76
C SER A 122 -4.89 25.83 -23.74
N ARG A 123 -3.89 25.82 -22.86
CA ARG A 123 -3.83 24.89 -21.72
C ARG A 123 -5.07 24.97 -20.84
N ASP A 124 -5.51 26.17 -20.48
CA ASP A 124 -6.63 26.35 -19.55
C ASP A 124 -7.94 25.82 -20.17
N ARG A 125 -8.09 25.90 -21.50
CA ARG A 125 -9.19 25.26 -22.24
C ARG A 125 -9.10 23.74 -22.20
N PHE A 126 -7.92 23.17 -22.40
CA PHE A 126 -7.72 21.73 -22.24
C PHE A 126 -8.04 21.28 -20.82
N ALA A 127 -7.52 21.98 -19.81
CA ALA A 127 -7.78 21.71 -18.40
C ALA A 127 -9.28 21.82 -18.06
N ALA A 128 -10.00 22.78 -18.65
CA ALA A 128 -11.45 22.91 -18.49
C ALA A 128 -12.19 21.72 -19.12
N LEU A 129 -11.83 21.32 -20.35
CA LEU A 129 -12.44 20.18 -21.04
C LEU A 129 -12.20 18.87 -20.30
N ILE A 130 -10.97 18.57 -19.87
CA ILE A 130 -10.68 17.29 -19.19
C ILE A 130 -11.44 17.18 -17.86
N LYS A 131 -11.74 18.30 -17.18
CA LYS A 131 -12.60 18.29 -15.98
C LYS A 131 -14.04 17.85 -16.25
N THR A 132 -14.52 17.92 -17.50
CA THR A 132 -15.85 17.41 -17.86
C THR A 132 -15.85 15.92 -18.16
N CYS A 133 -14.68 15.27 -18.26
CA CYS A 133 -14.60 13.84 -18.42
C CYS A 133 -15.08 13.11 -17.16
N VAL A 134 -15.75 11.98 -17.34
CA VAL A 134 -16.22 11.14 -16.21
C VAL A 134 -15.01 10.76 -15.35
N PRO A 135 -15.05 10.98 -14.02
CA PRO A 135 -13.99 10.58 -13.11
C PRO A 135 -13.64 9.11 -13.31
N LYS A 136 -12.34 8.84 -13.50
CA LYS A 136 -11.82 7.48 -13.60
C LYS A 136 -11.18 7.07 -12.27
N PRO A 137 -11.17 5.76 -11.95
CA PRO A 137 -10.43 5.27 -10.80
C PRO A 137 -8.96 5.70 -10.90
N ARG A 138 -8.31 5.89 -9.75
CA ARG A 138 -6.88 6.25 -9.68
C ARG A 138 -5.96 5.15 -10.21
N HIS A 139 -6.45 3.92 -10.29
CA HIS A 139 -5.73 2.74 -10.78
C HIS A 139 -6.46 2.18 -12.00
N THR A 140 -5.72 1.58 -12.92
CA THR A 140 -6.27 1.04 -14.17
C THR A 140 -5.62 -0.29 -14.46
N THR A 141 -6.39 -1.18 -15.08
CA THR A 141 -5.89 -2.51 -15.40
C THR A 141 -5.28 -2.60 -16.79
N THR A 142 -4.39 -3.58 -17.00
CA THR A 142 -3.89 -3.91 -18.35
C THR A 142 -5.04 -4.27 -19.28
N SER A 143 -6.02 -5.03 -18.80
CA SER A 143 -7.23 -5.39 -19.56
C SER A 143 -8.11 -4.18 -19.87
N ALA A 144 -8.27 -3.24 -18.93
CA ALA A 144 -9.02 -2.01 -19.12
C ALA A 144 -8.35 -1.10 -20.16
N LEU A 145 -7.02 -0.98 -20.12
CA LEU A 145 -6.26 -0.25 -21.13
C LEU A 145 -6.39 -0.89 -22.52
N THR A 146 -6.27 -2.23 -22.63
CA THR A 146 -6.51 -2.95 -23.88
C THR A 146 -7.91 -2.68 -24.42
N ALA A 147 -8.94 -2.80 -23.56
CA ALA A 147 -10.32 -2.55 -23.96
C ALA A 147 -10.56 -1.10 -24.42
N LEU A 148 -9.84 -0.12 -23.83
CA LEU A 148 -9.90 1.27 -24.27
C LEU A 148 -9.26 1.47 -25.66
N ILE A 149 -8.14 0.80 -25.95
CA ILE A 149 -7.50 0.82 -27.27
C ILE A 149 -8.44 0.20 -28.32
N GLU A 150 -9.01 -0.96 -28.05
CA GLU A 150 -9.97 -1.61 -28.95
C GLU A 150 -11.22 -0.73 -29.17
N LYS A 151 -11.74 -0.13 -28.09
CA LYS A 151 -12.85 0.82 -28.17
C LYS A 151 -12.49 2.04 -29.03
N PHE A 152 -11.26 2.54 -28.97
CA PHE A 152 -10.79 3.59 -29.87
C PHE A 152 -10.84 3.11 -31.33
N HIS A 153 -10.26 1.94 -31.64
CA HIS A 153 -10.26 1.41 -33.02
C HIS A 153 -11.67 1.20 -33.57
N THR A 154 -12.61 0.70 -32.76
CA THR A 154 -14.03 0.53 -33.19
C THR A 154 -14.77 1.83 -33.44
N ARG A 155 -14.26 2.98 -32.96
CA ARG A 155 -14.86 4.30 -33.21
C ARG A 155 -14.37 4.94 -34.49
N LEU A 156 -13.28 4.44 -35.08
CA LEU A 156 -12.78 4.94 -36.35
C LEU A 156 -13.82 4.71 -37.45
N GLY A 157 -14.14 5.76 -38.21
CA GLY A 157 -15.17 5.77 -39.25
C GLY A 157 -16.61 5.70 -38.76
N ALA A 158 -16.88 5.46 -37.47
CA ALA A 158 -18.22 5.16 -36.96
C ALA A 158 -19.23 6.32 -37.04
N HIS A 159 -18.76 7.56 -37.24
CA HIS A 159 -19.64 8.72 -37.41
C HIS A 159 -20.35 8.74 -38.78
N PHE A 160 -19.91 7.92 -39.75
CA PHE A 160 -20.43 7.91 -41.10
C PHE A 160 -21.37 6.72 -41.32
N THR A 161 -22.63 6.90 -40.95
CA THR A 161 -23.64 5.83 -40.97
C THR A 161 -24.17 5.50 -42.38
N ALA A 162 -23.82 6.28 -43.41
CA ALA A 162 -24.37 6.16 -44.76
C ALA A 162 -23.37 5.71 -45.85
N ASP A 163 -22.07 5.63 -45.57
CA ASP A 163 -21.01 5.34 -46.58
C ASP A 163 -19.97 4.33 -46.04
N ASN A 164 -20.41 3.10 -45.75
CA ASN A 164 -19.58 2.06 -45.13
C ASN A 164 -18.42 1.51 -46.00
N THR A 165 -18.27 1.96 -47.26
CA THR A 165 -17.20 1.57 -48.19
C THR A 165 -16.16 2.66 -48.43
N ASN A 166 -16.31 3.84 -47.82
CA ASN A 166 -15.48 4.98 -48.16
C ASN A 166 -14.10 4.92 -47.45
N ASN A 167 -13.07 4.52 -48.23
CA ASN A 167 -11.66 4.49 -47.80
C ASN A 167 -11.09 5.87 -47.38
N ALA A 168 -11.79 6.98 -47.61
CA ALA A 168 -11.39 8.30 -47.12
C ALA A 168 -11.69 8.49 -45.63
N ILE A 169 -12.60 7.70 -45.04
CA ILE A 169 -13.13 7.94 -43.69
C ILE A 169 -12.93 6.79 -42.71
N LYS A 170 -12.56 5.58 -43.17
CA LYS A 170 -12.34 4.40 -42.32
C LYS A 170 -11.38 4.64 -41.15
N PHE A 171 -10.42 5.55 -41.32
CA PHE A 171 -9.40 5.88 -40.32
C PHE A 171 -9.63 7.23 -39.64
N VAL A 172 -10.84 7.80 -39.75
CA VAL A 172 -11.16 9.10 -39.19
C VAL A 172 -11.89 8.94 -37.86
N LEU A 173 -11.42 9.62 -36.81
CA LEU A 173 -12.16 9.79 -35.57
C LEU A 173 -12.78 11.19 -35.51
N GLY A 174 -14.03 11.29 -35.04
CA GLY A 174 -14.74 12.57 -34.92
C GLY A 174 -15.62 12.88 -36.12
N ARG A 175 -15.98 14.15 -36.27
CA ARG A 175 -16.94 14.61 -37.29
C ARG A 175 -16.20 15.19 -38.49
N ALA A 176 -16.35 14.59 -39.67
CA ALA A 176 -15.83 15.12 -40.92
C ALA A 176 -16.94 15.22 -42.00
N ALA A 177 -17.77 16.26 -41.96
CA ALA A 177 -18.96 16.33 -42.81
C ALA A 177 -18.66 16.39 -44.32
N ALA A 178 -17.48 16.88 -44.72
CA ALA A 178 -16.98 16.76 -46.08
C ALA A 178 -15.63 16.02 -46.08
N PRO A 179 -15.63 14.68 -46.18
CA PRO A 179 -14.40 13.87 -46.11
C PRO A 179 -13.32 14.24 -47.13
N ALA A 180 -13.71 14.84 -48.25
CA ALA A 180 -12.79 15.28 -49.30
C ALA A 180 -11.89 16.46 -48.89
N THR A 181 -12.17 17.15 -47.78
CA THR A 181 -11.34 18.26 -47.28
C THR A 181 -10.40 17.84 -46.14
N GLY A 182 -10.62 16.68 -45.53
CA GLY A 182 -9.86 16.21 -44.38
C GLY A 182 -10.27 16.91 -43.07
N CYS A 183 -9.42 16.84 -42.06
CA CYS A 183 -9.72 17.37 -40.73
C CYS A 183 -9.21 18.80 -40.57
N ASP A 184 -9.83 19.72 -41.32
CA ASP A 184 -9.44 21.13 -41.45
C ASP A 184 -9.88 22.06 -40.30
N ALA A 185 -10.57 21.52 -39.29
CA ALA A 185 -11.14 22.28 -38.17
C ALA A 185 -12.13 23.39 -38.59
N THR A 186 -12.62 23.38 -39.84
CA THR A 186 -13.71 24.24 -40.26
C THR A 186 -15.07 23.70 -39.77
N ASN A 187 -16.16 24.33 -40.18
CA ASN A 187 -17.50 23.98 -39.72
C ASN A 187 -17.81 22.50 -39.98
N LYS A 188 -18.03 21.72 -38.91
CA LYS A 188 -18.31 20.28 -38.94
C LYS A 188 -17.14 19.41 -39.44
N GLN A 189 -15.90 19.85 -39.22
CA GLN A 189 -14.66 19.13 -39.57
C GLN A 189 -13.72 18.93 -38.36
N SER A 190 -14.30 18.77 -37.17
CA SER A 190 -13.58 18.49 -35.92
C SER A 190 -13.30 16.98 -35.83
N CYS A 191 -12.16 16.58 -36.35
CA CYS A 191 -11.76 15.19 -36.49
C CYS A 191 -10.24 15.01 -36.44
N VAL A 192 -9.80 13.75 -36.42
CA VAL A 192 -8.42 13.35 -36.70
C VAL A 192 -8.43 12.26 -37.77
N ASN A 193 -7.62 12.39 -38.81
CA ASN A 193 -7.49 11.40 -39.87
C ASN A 193 -6.18 10.61 -39.76
N TYR A 194 -6.28 9.37 -39.30
CA TYR A 194 -5.15 8.47 -39.06
C TYR A 194 -4.68 7.69 -40.30
N LYS A 195 -5.22 7.98 -41.49
CA LYS A 195 -4.97 7.20 -42.72
C LYS A 195 -3.49 7.05 -43.08
N ALA A 196 -2.67 8.07 -42.84
CA ALA A 196 -1.23 8.02 -43.14
C ALA A 196 -0.45 6.98 -42.29
N TYR A 197 -1.05 6.47 -41.21
CA TYR A 197 -0.46 5.48 -40.31
C TYR A 197 -1.23 4.16 -40.39
N LEU A 198 -2.52 4.17 -40.03
CA LEU A 198 -3.34 2.96 -39.98
C LEU A 198 -3.71 2.40 -41.36
N GLY A 199 -3.67 3.25 -42.40
CA GLY A 199 -3.87 2.86 -43.79
C GLY A 199 -2.57 2.65 -44.57
N ALA A 200 -1.41 2.70 -43.90
CA ALA A 200 -0.13 2.35 -44.52
C ALA A 200 -0.04 0.84 -44.76
N ASP A 201 0.93 0.43 -45.60
CA ASP A 201 1.27 -0.96 -45.83
C ASP A 201 2.76 -1.21 -45.50
N PRO A 202 3.09 -1.97 -44.43
CA PRO A 202 2.16 -2.49 -43.43
C PRO A 202 1.56 -1.37 -42.56
N PRO A 203 0.37 -1.58 -41.95
CA PRO A 203 -0.23 -0.62 -41.04
C PRO A 203 0.71 -0.27 -39.89
N GLN A 204 0.74 1.01 -39.53
CA GLN A 204 1.55 1.52 -38.42
C GLN A 204 0.64 2.06 -37.34
N GLU A 205 0.84 1.57 -36.13
CA GLU A 205 0.08 2.03 -34.98
C GLU A 205 0.48 3.45 -34.56
N LEU A 206 -0.47 4.18 -33.96
CA LEU A 206 -0.26 5.55 -33.50
C LEU A 206 0.73 5.62 -32.34
N ARG A 207 1.52 6.70 -32.26
CA ARG A 207 2.56 6.83 -31.24
C ARG A 207 1.99 6.75 -29.82
N TRP A 208 0.87 7.43 -29.55
CA TRP A 208 0.27 7.37 -28.21
C TRP A 208 -0.30 5.97 -27.90
N VAL A 209 -0.84 5.23 -28.89
CA VAL A 209 -1.30 3.85 -28.70
C VAL A 209 -0.13 2.92 -28.41
N GLN A 210 0.98 3.06 -29.13
CA GLN A 210 2.22 2.32 -28.86
C GLN A 210 2.70 2.52 -27.42
N LYS A 211 2.62 3.74 -26.89
CA LYS A 211 2.97 4.03 -25.49
C LYS A 211 2.06 3.32 -24.49
N LEU A 212 0.76 3.26 -24.75
CA LEU A 212 -0.18 2.47 -23.94
C LEU A 212 0.15 0.97 -24.00
N GLN A 213 0.46 0.45 -25.19
CA GLN A 213 0.84 -0.96 -25.38
C GLN A 213 2.14 -1.31 -24.63
N LEU A 214 3.14 -0.42 -24.68
CA LEU A 214 4.38 -0.57 -23.92
C LEU A 214 4.13 -0.54 -22.40
N ALA A 215 3.24 0.34 -21.92
CA ALA A 215 2.85 0.37 -20.51
C ALA A 215 2.20 -0.96 -20.08
N ILE A 216 1.29 -1.50 -20.91
CA ILE A 216 0.67 -2.81 -20.69
C ILE A 216 1.74 -3.92 -20.63
N GLN A 217 2.68 -3.94 -21.59
CA GLN A 217 3.75 -4.93 -21.62
C GLN A 217 4.62 -4.87 -20.38
N LYS A 218 5.00 -3.66 -19.94
CA LYS A 218 5.84 -3.47 -18.74
C LYS A 218 5.20 -4.08 -17.48
N ILE A 219 3.89 -3.92 -17.33
CA ILE A 219 3.15 -4.54 -16.21
C ILE A 219 3.05 -6.06 -16.38
N LYS A 220 2.74 -6.57 -17.58
CA LYS A 220 2.68 -8.01 -17.83
C LYS A 220 4.01 -8.72 -17.55
N THR A 221 5.14 -8.11 -17.92
CA THR A 221 6.47 -8.70 -17.66
C THR A 221 6.81 -8.83 -16.17
N THR A 222 6.04 -8.19 -15.29
CA THR A 222 6.23 -8.30 -13.82
C THR A 222 5.28 -9.28 -13.16
N GLU A 223 4.46 -10.04 -13.90
CA GLU A 223 3.56 -11.07 -13.35
C GLU A 223 4.32 -12.16 -12.58
N ALA A 224 5.39 -12.71 -13.16
CA ALA A 224 6.23 -13.70 -12.49
C ALA A 224 6.85 -13.17 -11.17
N ASN A 225 7.25 -11.90 -11.14
CA ASN A 225 7.76 -11.27 -9.91
C ASN A 225 6.66 -11.08 -8.86
N ARG A 226 5.42 -10.82 -9.28
CA ARG A 226 4.26 -10.76 -8.37
C ARG A 226 3.92 -12.12 -7.78
N GLU A 227 4.06 -13.19 -8.54
CA GLU A 227 3.91 -14.57 -8.05
C GLU A 227 4.98 -14.89 -7.02
N LYS A 228 6.26 -14.69 -7.37
CA LYS A 228 7.39 -14.87 -6.43
C LYS A 228 7.23 -14.05 -5.15
N LEU A 229 6.75 -12.81 -5.26
CA LEU A 229 6.47 -11.97 -4.11
C LEU A 229 5.37 -12.58 -3.22
N ARG A 230 4.28 -13.08 -3.80
CA ARG A 230 3.21 -13.75 -3.04
C ARG A 230 3.73 -15.01 -2.34
N ASP A 231 4.49 -15.84 -3.04
CA ASP A 231 5.04 -17.08 -2.49
C ASP A 231 6.01 -16.78 -1.33
N ALA A 232 6.88 -15.78 -1.50
CA ALA A 232 7.82 -15.38 -0.46
C ALA A 232 7.11 -14.81 0.78
N LEU A 233 6.06 -14.00 0.58
CA LEU A 233 5.22 -13.51 1.67
C LEU A 233 4.46 -14.63 2.39
N SER A 234 3.93 -15.61 1.64
CA SER A 234 3.27 -16.79 2.20
C SER A 234 4.25 -17.63 3.02
N GLY A 235 5.46 -17.88 2.51
CA GLY A 235 6.51 -18.58 3.23
C GLY A 235 6.92 -17.88 4.53
N LEU A 236 7.03 -16.55 4.53
CA LEU A 236 7.28 -15.77 5.75
C LEU A 236 6.15 -15.88 6.77
N ALA A 237 4.89 -15.85 6.31
CA ALA A 237 3.72 -16.00 7.18
C ALA A 237 3.72 -17.39 7.85
N THR A 238 3.96 -18.45 7.07
CA THR A 238 4.07 -19.83 7.59
C THR A 238 5.20 -19.95 8.61
N LEU A 239 6.40 -19.45 8.31
CA LEU A 239 7.53 -19.49 9.24
C LEU A 239 7.24 -18.73 10.54
N THR A 240 6.56 -17.59 10.44
CA THR A 240 6.16 -16.81 11.61
C THR A 240 5.20 -17.59 12.50
N GLU A 241 4.25 -18.31 11.90
CA GLU A 241 3.30 -19.11 12.66
C GLU A 241 3.94 -20.36 13.26
N THR A 242 4.77 -21.07 12.51
CA THR A 242 5.56 -22.19 13.05
C THR A 242 6.44 -21.74 14.22
N ALA A 243 7.11 -20.59 14.11
CA ALA A 243 7.95 -20.08 15.20
C ALA A 243 7.14 -19.78 16.49
N LYS A 244 5.92 -19.25 16.36
CA LYS A 244 5.02 -19.05 17.52
C LYS A 244 4.59 -20.38 18.13
N LEU A 245 4.23 -21.36 17.30
CA LEU A 245 3.83 -22.68 17.77
C LEU A 245 4.98 -23.37 18.50
N THR A 246 6.19 -23.41 17.93
CA THR A 246 7.38 -23.99 18.59
C THR A 246 7.75 -23.25 19.86
N TYR A 247 7.59 -21.92 19.92
CA TYR A 247 7.78 -21.16 21.15
C TYR A 247 6.74 -21.52 22.22
N GLY A 248 5.47 -21.64 21.83
CA GLY A 248 4.39 -22.09 22.72
C GLY A 248 4.59 -23.53 23.21
N GLU A 249 4.97 -24.44 22.31
CA GLU A 249 5.31 -25.83 22.61
C GLU A 249 6.52 -25.92 23.54
N GLY A 250 7.54 -25.08 23.33
CA GLY A 250 8.72 -25.00 24.19
C GLY A 250 8.38 -24.51 25.60
N LEU A 251 7.46 -23.55 25.73
CA LEU A 251 6.93 -23.12 27.03
C LEU A 251 6.08 -24.19 27.71
N THR A 252 5.34 -25.01 26.96
CA THR A 252 4.57 -26.14 27.53
C THR A 252 5.42 -27.39 27.77
N SER A 253 6.51 -27.59 27.03
CA SER A 253 7.42 -28.75 27.15
C SER A 253 8.51 -28.53 28.20
N ALA A 254 8.79 -27.29 28.58
CA ALA A 254 9.66 -26.97 29.73
C ALA A 254 9.03 -27.37 31.10
N VAL A 255 7.86 -28.02 31.11
CA VAL A 255 7.26 -28.65 32.31
C VAL A 255 7.25 -30.19 32.21
N GLN A 256 8.10 -30.78 31.37
CA GLN A 256 8.51 -32.16 31.59
C GLN A 256 9.99 -32.17 31.92
N GLU A 257 10.29 -32.01 33.21
CA GLU A 257 11.59 -32.43 33.73
C GLU A 257 11.85 -33.88 33.25
N PRO A 258 13.06 -34.17 32.73
CA PRO A 258 13.42 -35.55 32.49
C PRO A 258 13.42 -36.26 33.83
N VAL A 259 12.52 -37.23 33.99
CA VAL A 259 12.62 -38.24 35.04
C VAL A 259 13.87 -39.06 34.74
N LEU A 260 15.02 -38.54 35.18
CA LEU A 260 16.23 -39.31 35.36
C LEU A 260 15.93 -40.31 36.47
N LYS A 261 15.53 -41.53 36.07
CA LYS A 261 15.61 -42.71 36.93
C LYS A 261 17.07 -42.94 37.29
N VAL A 262 17.53 -42.29 38.35
CA VAL A 262 18.67 -42.75 39.11
C VAL A 262 18.14 -43.81 40.06
N THR A 263 18.43 -45.06 39.73
CA THR A 263 18.36 -46.18 40.67
C THR A 263 19.36 -45.95 41.79
N GLY A 264 18.86 -45.47 42.93
CA GLY A 264 19.54 -45.42 44.22
C GLY A 264 18.45 -45.45 45.29
N GLU A 265 18.55 -46.41 46.20
CA GLU A 265 17.50 -46.88 47.10
C GLU A 265 17.01 -45.83 48.13
N ARG A 266 15.68 -45.85 48.36
CA ARG A 266 14.87 -45.55 49.58
C ARG A 266 15.44 -44.51 50.57
N ASN A 267 14.75 -43.42 50.91
CA ASN A 267 13.42 -43.38 51.52
C ASN A 267 12.83 -41.96 51.37
N GLY A 268 11.59 -41.84 50.88
CA GLY A 268 10.86 -40.58 50.86
C GLY A 268 10.08 -40.36 52.15
N GLN A 269 10.02 -39.13 52.64
CA GLN A 269 8.91 -38.67 53.49
C GLN A 269 8.00 -37.77 52.65
N SER A 270 6.79 -38.27 52.41
CA SER A 270 5.75 -37.56 51.70
C SER A 270 5.00 -36.60 52.64
N LYS A 271 4.27 -35.65 52.05
CA LYS A 271 3.37 -34.68 52.69
C LYS A 271 2.31 -35.29 53.64
N ALA A 272 2.15 -36.62 53.65
CA ALA A 272 1.30 -37.34 54.60
C ALA A 272 1.90 -37.41 56.02
N GLU A 273 3.23 -37.44 56.16
CA GLU A 273 3.87 -37.56 57.48
C GLU A 273 3.84 -36.26 58.29
N HIS A 274 3.70 -35.12 57.62
CA HIS A 274 3.59 -33.81 58.28
C HIS A 274 2.22 -33.63 58.96
N ALA A 275 1.16 -34.19 58.38
CA ALA A 275 -0.20 -34.14 58.94
C ALA A 275 -0.38 -35.09 60.15
N GLU A 276 0.30 -36.24 60.14
CA GLU A 276 0.29 -37.18 61.26
C GLU A 276 1.11 -36.65 62.46
N ALA A 277 2.27 -36.04 62.18
CA ALA A 277 3.09 -35.38 63.22
C ALA A 277 2.36 -34.19 63.87
N GLU A 278 1.56 -33.43 63.11
CA GLU A 278 0.75 -32.32 63.63
C GLU A 278 -0.33 -32.81 64.60
N GLY A 279 -0.95 -33.96 64.34
CA GLY A 279 -1.92 -34.59 65.25
C GLY A 279 -1.31 -35.18 66.52
N GLU A 280 -0.04 -35.61 66.49
CA GLU A 280 0.66 -36.18 67.64
C GLU A 280 1.33 -35.13 68.54
N CYS A 281 1.92 -34.06 67.98
CA CYS A 281 2.56 -33.01 68.79
C CYS A 281 1.52 -32.17 69.54
N ASN A 282 0.39 -31.82 68.90
CA ASN A 282 -0.63 -30.94 69.47
C ASN A 282 -1.40 -31.55 70.67
N LYS A 283 -1.28 -32.85 70.93
CA LYS A 283 -1.95 -33.53 72.07
C LYS A 283 -1.12 -33.55 73.35
N LYS A 284 0.10 -32.99 73.33
CA LYS A 284 1.04 -33.03 74.45
C LYS A 284 1.06 -31.67 75.12
N GLU A 285 0.68 -31.64 76.40
CA GLU A 285 0.49 -30.40 77.16
C GLU A 285 1.69 -30.04 78.05
N THR A 286 2.73 -30.89 78.08
CA THR A 286 3.94 -30.67 78.89
C THR A 286 5.22 -30.81 78.06
N GLU A 287 6.26 -30.06 78.45
CA GLU A 287 7.58 -30.04 77.81
C GLU A 287 8.26 -31.42 77.73
N PRO A 288 8.35 -32.23 78.81
CA PRO A 288 8.99 -33.55 78.74
C PRO A 288 8.25 -34.53 77.83
N GLU A 289 6.91 -34.46 77.75
CA GLU A 289 6.13 -35.30 76.84
C GLU A 289 6.33 -34.90 75.37
N CYS A 290 6.53 -33.60 75.12
CA CYS A 290 6.80 -33.03 73.80
C CYS A 290 8.20 -33.38 73.30
N THR A 291 9.24 -33.18 74.12
CA THR A 291 10.64 -33.39 73.72
C THR A 291 11.02 -34.87 73.63
N ALA A 292 10.25 -35.77 74.25
CA ALA A 292 10.38 -37.21 74.05
C ALA A 292 10.12 -37.67 72.60
N ASN A 293 9.37 -36.89 71.81
CA ASN A 293 9.20 -37.16 70.38
C ASN A 293 10.20 -36.33 69.56
N PRO A 294 11.16 -36.95 68.84
CA PRO A 294 12.19 -36.22 68.10
C PRO A 294 11.63 -35.36 66.95
N LYS A 295 10.39 -35.61 66.52
CA LYS A 295 9.68 -34.85 65.47
C LYS A 295 8.97 -33.58 65.98
N CYS A 296 8.89 -33.38 67.30
CA CYS A 296 8.22 -32.25 67.92
C CYS A 296 9.23 -31.27 68.56
N LYS A 297 8.81 -30.02 68.77
CA LYS A 297 9.53 -28.96 69.46
C LYS A 297 8.58 -28.26 70.43
N TRP A 298 9.03 -28.07 71.67
CA TRP A 298 8.33 -27.27 72.66
C TRP A 298 8.60 -25.78 72.42
N ASP A 299 7.53 -25.00 72.32
CA ASP A 299 7.51 -23.56 72.13
C ASP A 299 6.84 -22.90 73.34
N GLY A 300 7.45 -23.10 74.50
CA GLY A 300 6.97 -22.65 75.81
C GLY A 300 8.06 -22.03 76.64
N LYS A 301 7.66 -21.19 77.60
CA LYS A 301 8.61 -20.56 78.53
C LYS A 301 8.98 -21.50 79.67
N ASN A 302 8.06 -22.38 80.06
CA ASN A 302 8.16 -23.28 81.22
C ASN A 302 7.62 -24.69 80.86
N GLU A 303 7.76 -25.67 81.77
CA GLU A 303 7.37 -27.08 81.55
C GLU A 303 5.87 -27.30 81.26
N THR A 304 5.01 -26.36 81.66
CA THR A 304 3.54 -26.45 81.58
C THR A 304 2.89 -25.26 80.87
N ASP A 305 3.68 -24.26 80.45
CA ASP A 305 3.20 -23.04 79.79
C ASP A 305 3.89 -22.87 78.44
N GLY A 306 3.33 -23.54 77.43
CA GLY A 306 3.88 -23.65 76.08
C GLY A 306 3.03 -24.47 75.13
N ALA A 307 3.40 -24.45 73.84
CA ALA A 307 2.75 -25.27 72.81
C ALA A 307 3.76 -26.22 72.16
N CYS A 308 3.39 -27.48 71.99
CA CYS A 308 4.20 -28.48 71.29
C CYS A 308 3.86 -28.50 69.79
N LYS A 309 4.83 -28.16 68.93
CA LYS A 309 4.64 -28.08 67.46
C LYS A 309 5.55 -29.07 66.72
N PRO A 310 5.18 -29.53 65.52
CA PRO A 310 6.11 -30.27 64.65
C PRO A 310 7.34 -29.42 64.33
N LYS A 311 8.50 -30.05 64.16
CA LYS A 311 9.67 -29.36 63.63
C LYS A 311 9.46 -29.07 62.14
N ASP A 312 9.67 -27.81 61.74
CA ASP A 312 9.71 -27.44 60.32
C ASP A 312 10.91 -28.11 59.65
N GLY A 313 10.66 -28.87 58.57
CA GLY A 313 11.73 -29.37 57.71
C GLY A 313 12.47 -28.19 57.05
N GLU A 314 13.78 -28.31 56.86
CA GLU A 314 14.57 -27.29 56.14
C GLU A 314 13.97 -27.06 54.74
N GLY A 315 13.30 -25.91 54.55
CA GLY A 315 12.86 -25.46 53.21
C GLY A 315 11.38 -25.15 52.98
N GLN A 316 10.56 -24.85 54.00
CA GLN A 316 9.20 -24.31 53.77
C GLN A 316 9.01 -22.93 54.42
N THR A 317 9.20 -21.86 53.64
CA THR A 317 8.68 -20.52 53.99
C THR A 317 7.19 -20.44 53.71
N ASN A 318 6.37 -20.42 54.77
CA ASN A 318 4.96 -20.07 54.71
C ASN A 318 4.81 -18.59 54.32
N THR A 319 4.23 -18.30 53.15
CA THR A 319 3.89 -16.93 52.75
C THR A 319 2.49 -16.59 53.27
N ALA A 320 2.42 -15.81 54.34
CA ALA A 320 1.20 -15.11 54.75
C ALA A 320 1.17 -13.71 54.11
N ALA A 321 -0.01 -13.31 53.62
CA ALA A 321 -0.25 -12.01 53.00
C ALA A 321 -0.54 -10.92 54.06
N GLY A 322 0.00 -9.70 53.88
CA GLY A 322 -0.58 -8.47 54.42
C GLY A 322 0.37 -7.42 55.02
N THR A 323 0.67 -6.39 54.20
CA THR A 323 0.73 -4.95 54.51
C THR A 323 1.82 -4.36 55.45
N GLY A 324 2.57 -3.36 54.96
CA GLY A 324 3.24 -2.34 55.78
C GLY A 324 4.60 -1.86 55.26
N ASP A 325 4.70 -0.55 54.99
CA ASP A 325 5.89 0.20 54.57
C ASP A 325 7.17 -0.04 55.41
N GLY A 326 8.33 -0.01 54.74
CA GLY A 326 9.64 0.10 55.39
C GLY A 326 10.81 -0.21 54.45
N ALA A 327 11.49 0.85 53.99
CA ALA A 327 12.72 0.85 53.20
C ALA A 327 13.80 -0.11 53.76
N THR A 328 14.73 -0.69 52.99
CA THR A 328 15.71 0.01 52.15
C THR A 328 16.48 -1.02 51.31
N GLY A 329 16.71 -0.75 50.01
CA GLY A 329 17.67 -1.54 49.22
C GLY A 329 17.47 -1.60 47.70
N ALA A 330 16.92 -0.59 47.05
CA ALA A 330 16.94 -0.50 45.58
C ALA A 330 17.09 0.96 45.13
N PRO A 331 17.82 1.24 44.02
CA PRO A 331 18.13 2.60 43.61
C PRO A 331 16.85 3.39 43.31
N ALA A 332 16.81 4.65 43.78
CA ALA A 332 15.66 5.52 43.61
C ALA A 332 15.36 5.72 42.11
N ALA A 333 14.14 5.35 41.70
CA ALA A 333 13.67 5.57 40.34
C ALA A 333 13.60 7.08 40.05
N THR A 334 14.30 7.53 39.00
CA THR A 334 14.28 8.92 38.53
C THR A 334 13.27 9.08 37.39
N GLY A 335 12.59 10.24 37.32
CA GLY A 335 11.56 10.53 36.31
C GLY A 335 10.18 9.93 36.60
N CYS A 336 9.33 9.83 35.58
CA CYS A 336 7.93 9.40 35.72
C CYS A 336 7.70 8.01 36.33
N THR A 337 8.74 7.17 36.34
CA THR A 337 8.73 5.85 36.97
C THR A 337 8.48 5.92 38.48
N ARG A 338 8.80 7.05 39.15
CA ARG A 338 8.50 7.28 40.58
C ARG A 338 7.00 7.39 40.87
N HIS A 339 6.22 7.84 39.89
CA HIS A 339 4.80 8.18 40.06
C HIS A 339 3.85 7.03 39.70
N GLY A 340 4.38 5.86 39.34
CA GLY A 340 3.56 4.70 38.98
C GLY A 340 2.66 5.01 37.78
N THR A 341 1.33 4.88 37.95
CA THR A 341 0.31 5.18 36.93
C THR A 341 -0.29 6.59 37.05
N ASP A 342 0.18 7.41 37.99
CA ASP A 342 -0.32 8.78 38.19
C ASP A 342 0.28 9.75 37.16
N LYS A 343 -0.48 9.91 36.07
CA LYS A 343 -0.12 10.77 34.94
C LYS A 343 -0.01 12.24 35.34
N THR A 344 -0.89 12.72 36.20
CA THR A 344 -0.92 14.13 36.61
C THR A 344 0.29 14.48 37.46
N ALA A 345 0.72 13.55 38.32
CA ALA A 345 1.93 13.71 39.12
C ALA A 345 3.21 13.69 38.26
N CYS A 346 3.27 12.81 37.24
CA CYS A 346 4.39 12.75 36.28
C CYS A 346 4.54 14.02 35.42
N GLU A 347 3.44 14.57 34.90
CA GLU A 347 3.49 15.77 34.03
C GLU A 347 3.86 17.05 34.78
N ASN A 348 3.62 17.09 36.09
CA ASN A 348 3.91 18.23 36.95
C ASN A 348 5.29 18.17 37.64
N ASP A 349 6.02 17.05 37.53
CA ASP A 349 7.36 16.91 38.12
C ASP A 349 8.40 17.65 37.27
N LYS A 350 8.78 18.85 37.74
CA LYS A 350 9.74 19.75 37.10
C LYS A 350 11.02 19.85 37.93
N THR A 351 11.81 18.77 37.96
CA THR A 351 13.08 18.75 38.66
C THR A 351 14.26 18.69 37.67
N GLY A 352 15.04 19.78 37.59
CA GLY A 352 16.34 19.86 36.91
C GLY A 352 16.36 20.36 35.45
N ASP A 353 17.57 20.68 34.96
CA ASP A 353 17.88 21.35 33.67
C ASP A 353 17.55 20.55 32.38
N LYS A 354 16.75 19.49 32.48
CA LYS A 354 16.25 18.75 31.32
C LYS A 354 14.73 18.74 31.37
N LYS A 355 14.14 19.67 30.62
CA LYS A 355 12.69 19.68 30.38
C LYS A 355 12.30 18.41 29.62
N ASN A 356 11.14 17.88 29.99
CA ASN A 356 10.26 16.95 29.24
C ASN A 356 10.14 15.54 29.86
N CYS A 357 9.52 15.46 31.05
CA CYS A 357 8.73 14.28 31.41
C CYS A 357 7.38 14.38 30.68
N ALA A 358 7.18 13.60 29.62
CA ALA A 358 5.90 13.53 28.91
C ALA A 358 5.43 12.08 28.85
N TRP A 359 4.18 11.84 29.26
CA TRP A 359 3.56 10.52 29.19
C TRP A 359 3.36 10.12 27.73
N SER A 360 3.91 8.97 27.32
CA SER A 360 3.69 8.41 25.99
C SER A 360 2.19 8.19 25.79
N LYS A 361 1.55 8.95 24.88
CA LYS A 361 0.15 8.70 24.51
C LYS A 361 0.06 7.30 23.88
N GLY A 362 -0.52 6.36 24.64
CA GLY A 362 -0.94 5.06 24.12
C GLY A 362 -1.97 5.25 23.00
N LYS A 363 -1.83 4.45 21.95
CA LYS A 363 -2.75 4.43 20.80
C LYS A 363 -4.08 3.78 21.20
N GLU A 364 -4.99 4.57 21.74
CA GLU A 364 -6.41 4.24 21.72
C GLU A 364 -6.93 4.43 20.29
N ASP A 365 -6.64 3.45 19.42
CA ASP A 365 -7.24 3.27 18.08
C ASP A 365 -6.86 1.90 17.45
N GLU A 366 -6.21 0.99 18.20
CA GLU A 366 -5.69 -0.27 17.63
C GLU A 366 -6.63 -1.48 17.67
N ASP A 367 -7.80 -1.38 18.30
CA ASP A 367 -8.78 -2.48 18.27
C ASP A 367 -9.74 -2.43 17.06
N ASP A 368 -9.99 -1.25 16.48
CA ASP A 368 -10.82 -1.15 15.26
C ASP A 368 -10.04 -1.45 13.96
N LYS A 369 -8.70 -1.50 14.05
CA LYS A 369 -7.82 -1.92 12.94
C LYS A 369 -7.68 -3.43 12.81
N LYS A 370 -7.89 -4.21 13.87
CA LYS A 370 -7.79 -5.69 13.80
C LYS A 370 -8.97 -6.30 13.05
N THR A 371 -10.18 -5.77 13.23
CA THR A 371 -11.39 -6.19 12.50
C THR A 371 -11.39 -5.75 11.04
N ARG A 372 -10.60 -4.73 10.67
CA ARG A 372 -10.33 -4.35 9.27
C ARG A 372 -9.18 -5.13 8.63
N ARG A 373 -8.21 -5.62 9.40
CA ARG A 373 -7.13 -6.49 8.89
C ARG A 373 -7.63 -7.89 8.56
N GLN A 374 -8.67 -8.37 9.23
CA GLN A 374 -9.26 -9.69 8.97
C GLN A 374 -10.22 -9.76 7.78
N ARG A 375 -10.59 -8.62 7.18
CA ARG A 375 -11.40 -8.58 5.95
C ARG A 375 -10.61 -8.35 4.66
N ASN A 376 -9.28 -8.27 4.72
CA ASN A 376 -8.42 -8.00 3.56
C ASN A 376 -7.60 -9.21 3.08
N TYR A 377 -8.01 -10.45 3.41
CA TYR A 377 -7.43 -11.66 2.79
C TYR A 377 -8.15 -12.09 1.53
N GLU A 378 -9.28 -11.46 1.17
CA GLU A 378 -9.70 -11.45 -0.22
C GLU A 378 -8.78 -10.49 -0.96
N VAL A 379 -7.80 -11.08 -1.65
CA VAL A 379 -6.87 -10.40 -2.56
C VAL A 379 -7.70 -9.64 -3.60
N VAL A 380 -7.97 -8.37 -3.31
CA VAL A 380 -8.35 -7.40 -4.34
C VAL A 380 -7.13 -7.29 -5.26
N VAL A 381 -7.27 -7.87 -6.44
CA VAL A 381 -6.32 -7.76 -7.55
C VAL A 381 -6.28 -6.29 -7.96
N PHE A 382 -5.26 -5.56 -7.51
CA PHE A 382 -4.95 -4.23 -8.03
C PHE A 382 -4.17 -4.40 -9.33
N PHE A 383 -4.77 -3.97 -10.43
CA PHE A 383 -4.00 -3.58 -11.60
C PHE A 383 -3.98 -2.05 -11.70
#